data_AF-J7Q493-F1
#
_entry.id   AF-J7Q493-F1
#
_cell.length_a   1.000
_cell.length_b   1.000
_cell.length_c   1.000
_cell.angle_alpha   90.00
_cell.angle_beta   90.00
_cell.angle_gamma   90.00
#
_symmetry.space_group_name_H-M   'P 1'
#
loop_
_entity.id
_entity.type
_entity.pdbx_description
1 polymer ?
#
loop_
_entity_poly.entity_id
_entity_poly.type
_entity_poly.pdbx_seq_one_letter_code
_entity_poly.pdbx_strand_id
1 'polypeptide(L)'
;MSASSFAKLTLDERRAALQAASLALNAAVGILRPHVALFEAFKQERADMESFGPVLAPGLYLDREKRAVSDLMAPLYEAGQRLVETFDTQIEAVVEQASQRAETMDLKR
;
A
#
# COMPACT_ATOMS: atom_id res chain seq x y z
N MET A 1 10.65 -1.53 18.24
CA MET A 1 10.73 -0.22 18.94
C MET A 1 9.59 -0.15 19.95
N SER A 2 9.90 -0.02 21.25
CA SER A 2 8.90 0.00 22.32
C SER A 2 8.21 1.36 22.41
N ALA A 3 6.89 1.38 22.65
CA ALA A 3 6.07 2.58 22.84
C ALA A 3 6.63 3.54 23.92
N SER A 4 7.48 3.03 24.82
CA SER A 4 8.22 3.80 25.83
C SER A 4 9.18 4.86 25.23
N SER A 5 9.64 4.67 23.98
CA SER A 5 10.58 5.61 23.32
C SER A 5 9.91 6.93 22.90
N PHE A 6 8.63 6.92 22.53
CA PHE A 6 7.93 8.12 22.05
C PHE A 6 7.47 9.04 23.18
N ALA A 7 7.28 8.50 24.38
CA ALA A 7 6.86 9.26 25.56
C ALA A 7 7.90 10.33 25.98
N LYS A 8 9.16 10.16 25.58
CA LYS A 8 10.27 11.08 25.89
C LYS A 8 10.46 12.20 24.86
N LEU A 9 9.80 12.13 23.70
CA LEU A 9 9.91 13.17 22.68
C LEU A 9 9.12 14.41 23.08
N THR A 10 9.72 15.57 22.85
CA THR A 10 9.06 16.87 22.86
C THR A 10 8.00 16.97 21.76
N LEU A 11 7.12 17.96 21.86
CA LEU A 11 6.06 18.16 20.86
C LEU A 11 6.64 18.40 19.45
N ASP A 12 7.72 19.17 19.36
CA ASP A 12 8.33 19.51 18.07
C ASP A 12 9.05 18.31 17.45
N GLU A 13 9.71 17.47 18.28
CA GLU A 13 10.29 16.21 17.80
C GLU A 13 9.23 15.23 17.28
N ARG A 14 8.06 15.16 17.92
CA ARG A 14 6.94 14.33 17.43
C ARG A 14 6.42 14.84 16.10
N ARG A 15 6.29 16.16 15.93
CA ARG A 15 5.88 16.78 14.65
C ARG A 15 6.88 16.48 13.54
N ALA A 16 8.17 16.65 13.81
CA ALA A 16 9.22 16.34 12.85
C ALA A 16 9.22 14.85 12.46
N ALA A 17 9.05 13.96 13.43
CA ALA A 17 8.96 12.51 13.18
C ALA A 17 7.74 12.14 12.32
N LEU A 18 6.57 12.74 12.60
CA LEU A 18 5.36 12.53 11.80
C LEU A 18 5.52 13.07 10.37
N GLN A 19 6.15 14.23 10.20
CA GLN A 19 6.44 14.78 8.89
C GLN A 19 7.39 13.88 8.10
N ALA A 20 8.46 13.39 8.74
CA ALA A 20 9.38 12.44 8.12
C ALA A 20 8.67 11.14 7.71
N ALA A 21 7.81 10.59 8.57
CA ALA A 21 7.02 9.40 8.25
C ALA A 21 6.07 9.65 7.05
N SER A 22 5.43 10.82 6.99
CA SER A 22 4.54 11.19 5.89
C SER A 22 5.29 11.30 4.56
N LEU A 23 6.49 11.88 4.56
CA LEU A 23 7.36 11.93 3.39
C LEU A 23 7.80 10.54 2.93
N ALA A 24 8.14 9.66 3.87
CA ALA A 24 8.51 8.28 3.56
C ALA A 24 7.34 7.51 2.93
N LEU A 25 6.12 7.67 3.45
CA LEU A 25 4.92 7.06 2.87
C LEU A 25 4.65 7.58 1.46
N ASN A 26 4.76 8.89 1.25
CA ASN A 26 4.59 9.48 -0.08
C ASN A 26 5.62 8.93 -1.09
N ALA A 27 6.90 8.86 -0.69
CA ALA A 27 7.95 8.28 -1.52
C ALA A 27 7.68 6.79 -1.82
N ALA A 28 7.28 6.01 -0.82
CA ALA A 28 6.95 4.60 -1.00
C ALA A 28 5.80 4.42 -1.99
N VAL A 29 4.72 5.20 -1.86
CA VAL A 29 3.59 5.18 -2.80
C VAL A 29 4.04 5.57 -4.20
N GLY A 30 4.88 6.61 -4.35
CA GLY A 30 5.43 7.01 -5.64
C GLY A 30 6.23 5.90 -6.33
N ILE A 31 7.00 5.12 -5.56
CA ILE A 31 7.77 3.97 -6.06
C ILE A 31 6.85 2.80 -6.41
N LEU A 32 5.85 2.50 -5.58
CA LEU A 32 5.00 1.31 -5.74
C LEU A 32 3.91 1.48 -6.81
N ARG A 33 3.39 2.69 -7.00
CA ARG A 33 2.24 2.97 -7.88
C ARG A 33 2.39 2.42 -9.31
N PRO A 34 3.54 2.57 -10.01
CA PRO A 34 3.72 2.01 -11.35
C PRO A 34 3.65 0.48 -11.41
N HIS A 35 3.80 -0.20 -10.27
CA HIS A 35 3.85 -1.66 -10.16
C HIS A 35 2.54 -2.30 -9.71
N VAL A 36 1.49 -1.52 -9.42
CA VAL A 36 0.20 -2.06 -8.95
C VAL A 36 -0.40 -3.06 -9.93
N ALA A 37 -0.33 -2.78 -11.24
CA ALA A 37 -0.80 -3.71 -12.27
C ALA A 37 -0.03 -5.05 -12.27
N LEU A 38 1.26 -5.02 -11.92
CA LEU A 38 2.07 -6.23 -11.80
C LEU A 38 1.68 -7.04 -10.56
N PHE A 39 1.36 -6.38 -9.44
CA PHE A 39 0.88 -7.07 -8.24
C PHE A 39 -0.45 -7.79 -8.48
N GLU A 40 -1.36 -7.17 -9.25
CA GLU A 40 -2.61 -7.81 -9.65
C GLU A 40 -2.42 -8.98 -10.60
N ALA A 41 -1.53 -8.83 -11.60
CA ALA A 41 -1.18 -9.94 -12.49
C ALA A 41 -0.60 -11.14 -11.71
N PHE A 42 0.29 -10.88 -10.75
CA PHE A 42 0.84 -11.92 -9.87
C PHE A 42 -0.26 -12.60 -9.03
N LYS A 43 -1.20 -11.83 -8.49
CA LYS A 43 -2.33 -12.37 -7.70
C LYS A 43 -3.24 -13.25 -8.55
N GLN A 44 -3.52 -12.85 -9.79
CA GLN A 44 -4.29 -13.65 -10.73
C GLN A 44 -3.55 -14.95 -11.08
N GLU A 45 -2.25 -14.88 -11.39
CA GLU A 45 -1.43 -16.05 -11.68
C GLU A 45 -1.42 -17.03 -10.49
N ARG A 46 -1.30 -16.52 -9.26
CA ARG A 46 -1.38 -17.34 -8.05
C ARG A 46 -2.75 -18.02 -7.89
N ALA A 47 -3.84 -17.31 -8.15
CA ALA A 47 -5.19 -17.88 -8.09
C ALA A 47 -5.39 -18.97 -9.18
N ASP A 48 -4.85 -18.74 -10.37
CA ASP A 48 -4.88 -19.71 -11.46
C ASP A 48 -4.11 -20.98 -11.05
N MET A 49 -2.92 -20.82 -10.45
CA MET A 49 -2.14 -21.95 -9.91
C MET A 49 -2.89 -22.75 -8.85
N GLU A 50 -3.76 -22.14 -8.06
CA GLU A 50 -4.59 -22.83 -7.07
C GLU A 50 -5.84 -23.50 -7.68
N SER A 51 -6.40 -22.95 -8.76
CA SER A 51 -7.66 -23.43 -9.36
C SER A 51 -7.47 -24.53 -10.40
N PHE A 52 -6.33 -24.56 -11.11
CA PHE A 52 -6.01 -25.65 -12.04
C PHE A 52 -5.53 -26.87 -11.23
N GLY A 53 -6.49 -27.74 -10.89
CA GLY A 53 -6.23 -29.09 -10.35
C GLY A 53 -5.28 -29.92 -11.24
N PRO A 54 -4.95 -31.16 -10.84
CA PRO A 54 -3.74 -31.93 -11.25
C PRO A 54 -3.56 -32.26 -12.75
N VAL A 55 -4.34 -31.68 -13.66
CA VAL A 55 -4.47 -32.12 -15.04
C VAL A 55 -3.58 -31.35 -16.02
N LEU A 56 -3.16 -30.10 -15.78
CA LEU A 56 -2.37 -29.34 -16.77
C LEU A 56 -1.32 -28.42 -16.13
N ALA A 57 -0.06 -28.60 -16.55
CA ALA A 57 1.16 -27.83 -16.24
C ALA A 57 1.88 -28.11 -14.88
N PRO A 58 2.74 -29.15 -14.82
CA PRO A 58 3.52 -29.50 -13.63
C PRO A 58 4.65 -28.52 -13.25
N GLY A 59 4.98 -27.55 -14.11
CA GLY A 59 6.26 -26.82 -14.05
C GLY A 59 6.45 -25.93 -12.82
N LEU A 60 5.38 -25.32 -12.30
CA LEU A 60 5.42 -24.49 -11.08
C LEU A 60 4.85 -25.23 -9.86
N TYR A 61 3.96 -26.20 -10.06
CA TYR A 61 3.39 -26.98 -8.96
C TYR A 61 4.42 -27.92 -8.31
N LEU A 62 5.37 -28.43 -9.10
CA LEU A 62 6.45 -29.31 -8.63
C LEU A 62 7.61 -28.56 -7.95
N ASP A 63 7.75 -27.27 -8.23
CA ASP A 63 8.85 -26.46 -7.72
C ASP A 63 8.48 -25.86 -6.36
N ARG A 64 8.72 -26.66 -5.31
CA ARG A 64 8.45 -26.29 -3.92
C ARG A 64 9.12 -24.99 -3.51
N GLU A 65 10.27 -24.67 -4.09
CA GLU A 65 11.02 -23.45 -3.80
C GLU A 65 10.30 -22.22 -4.34
N LYS A 66 9.83 -22.26 -5.60
CA LYS A 66 9.04 -21.17 -6.18
C LYS A 66 7.73 -20.92 -5.44
N ARG A 67 7.06 -21.97 -4.96
CA ARG A 67 5.85 -21.82 -4.14
C ARG A 67 6.16 -21.12 -2.80
N ALA A 68 7.23 -21.54 -2.12
CA ALA A 68 7.65 -20.91 -0.87
C ALA A 68 8.00 -19.42 -1.05
N VAL A 69 8.66 -19.06 -2.16
CA VAL A 69 8.94 -17.66 -2.50
C VAL A 69 7.64 -16.90 -2.79
N SER A 70 6.72 -17.49 -3.57
CA SER A 70 5.42 -16.88 -3.87
C SER A 70 4.62 -16.60 -2.60
N ASP A 71 4.52 -17.58 -1.69
CA ASP A 71 3.80 -17.45 -0.42
C ASP A 71 4.44 -16.41 0.51
N LEU A 72 5.76 -16.24 0.44
CA LEU A 72 6.48 -15.21 1.19
C LEU A 72 6.24 -13.80 0.62
N MET A 73 6.19 -13.67 -0.71
CA MET A 73 6.10 -12.37 -1.38
C MET A 73 4.66 -11.86 -1.50
N ALA A 74 3.68 -12.74 -1.63
CA ALA A 74 2.28 -12.35 -1.83
C ALA A 74 1.75 -11.36 -0.77
N PRO A 75 1.96 -11.56 0.55
CA PRO A 75 1.50 -10.61 1.55
C PRO A 75 2.16 -9.23 1.41
N LEU A 76 3.39 -9.16 0.91
CA LEU A 76 4.11 -7.90 0.68
C LEU A 76 3.52 -7.13 -0.49
N TYR A 77 3.20 -7.82 -1.59
CA TYR A 77 2.54 -7.21 -2.75
C TYR A 77 1.13 -6.72 -2.40
N GLU A 78 0.35 -7.53 -1.67
CA GLU A 78 -0.97 -7.13 -1.20
C GLU A 78 -0.93 -5.94 -0.23
N ALA A 79 0.08 -5.87 0.65
CA ALA A 79 0.25 -4.74 1.55
C ALA A 79 0.66 -3.47 0.78
N GLY A 80 1.55 -3.61 -0.20
CA GLY A 80 1.96 -2.51 -1.08
C GLY A 80 0.79 -1.94 -1.88
N GLN A 81 -0.04 -2.81 -2.46
CA GLN A 81 -1.26 -2.39 -3.15
C GLN A 81 -2.23 -1.67 -2.21
N ARG A 82 -2.54 -2.25 -1.05
CA ARG A 82 -3.43 -1.63 -0.05
C ARG A 82 -2.93 -0.27 0.42
N LEU A 83 -1.61 -0.10 0.54
CA LEU A 83 -1.02 1.20 0.87
C LEU A 83 -1.32 2.25 -0.20
N VAL A 84 -1.14 1.91 -1.48
CA VAL A 84 -1.44 2.83 -2.60
C VAL A 84 -2.91 3.20 -2.62
N GLU A 85 -3.81 2.21 -2.53
CA GLU A 85 -5.26 2.43 -2.50
C GLU A 85 -5.70 3.31 -1.33
N THR A 86 -5.17 3.03 -0.14
CA THR A 86 -5.47 3.82 1.06
C THR A 86 -4.97 5.25 0.88
N PHE A 87 -3.76 5.43 0.34
CA PHE A 87 -3.20 6.75 0.09
C PHE A 87 -4.05 7.57 -0.89
N ASP A 88 -4.45 6.96 -2.01
CA ASP A 88 -5.29 7.62 -3.03
C ASP A 88 -6.64 8.05 -2.45
N THR A 89 -7.30 7.16 -1.70
CA THR A 89 -8.57 7.46 -1.03
C THR A 89 -8.44 8.66 -0.08
N GLN A 90 -7.35 8.74 0.68
CA GLN A 90 -7.13 9.85 1.61
C GLN A 90 -6.83 11.16 0.88
N ILE A 91 -6.08 11.13 -0.22
CA ILE A 91 -5.80 12.34 -1.02
C ILE A 91 -7.09 12.85 -1.66
N GLU A 92 -7.91 11.97 -2.24
CA GLU A 92 -9.21 12.34 -2.82
C GLU A 92 -10.12 12.99 -1.77
N ALA A 93 -10.23 12.40 -0.57
CA ALA A 93 -11.02 12.97 0.51
C ALA A 93 -10.54 14.37 0.92
N VAL A 94 -9.23 14.61 0.96
CA VAL A 94 -8.66 15.93 1.27
C VAL A 94 -8.97 16.95 0.17
N VAL A 95 -8.86 16.55 -1.09
CA VAL A 95 -9.19 17.41 -2.24
C VAL A 95 -10.67 17.78 -2.23
N GLU A 96 -11.56 16.82 -1.99
CA GLU A 96 -13.00 17.06 -1.91
C GLU A 96 -13.35 18.04 -0.78
N GLN A 97 -12.79 17.85 0.41
CA GLN A 97 -12.98 18.76 1.54
C GLN A 97 -12.46 20.17 1.25
N ALA A 98 -11.34 20.29 0.54
CA ALA A 98 -10.79 21.58 0.14
C ALA A 98 -11.72 22.31 -0.83
N SER A 99 -12.31 21.60 -1.80
CA SER A 99 -13.29 22.14 -2.75
C SER A 99 -14.56 22.63 -2.05
N GLN A 100 -15.15 21.82 -1.15
CA GLN A 100 -16.35 22.19 -0.38
C GLN A 100 -16.09 23.43 0.51
N ARG A 101 -14.88 23.56 1.06
CA ARG A 101 -14.49 24.73 1.85
C ARG A 101 -14.34 25.99 1.00
N ALA A 102 -13.86 25.87 -0.23
CA ALA A 102 -13.77 27.01 -1.15
C ALA A 102 -15.16 27.54 -1.53
N GLU A 103 -16.07 26.65 -1.90
CA GLU A 103 -17.45 27.00 -2.29
C GLU A 103 -18.22 27.69 -1.16
N THR A 104 -18.06 27.20 0.08
CA THR A 104 -18.71 27.80 1.27
C THR A 104 -18.14 29.16 1.66
N MET A 105 -16.90 29.49 1.26
CA MET A 105 -16.31 30.81 1.48
C MET A 105 -16.75 31.84 0.44
N ASP A 106 -16.97 31.42 -0.81
CA ASP A 106 -17.46 32.31 -1.88
C ASP A 106 -18.95 32.67 -1.70
N LEU A 107 -19.76 31.79 -1.11
CA LEU A 107 -21.17 32.08 -0.78
C LEU A 107 -21.36 33.12 0.35
N LYS A 108 -20.29 33.49 1.07
CA LYS A 108 -20.33 34.46 2.19
C LYS A 108 -19.81 35.85 1.82
N ARG A 109 -19.42 36.07 0.56
CA ARG A 109 -18.96 37.37 0.04
C ARG A 109 -20.07 38.06 -0.75
#